data_AF-A0A328KPX4-F1
#
_entry.id   AF-A0A328KPX4-F1
#
_cell.length_a   1.000
_cell.length_b   1.000
_cell.length_c   1.000
_cell.angle_alpha   90.00
_cell.angle_beta   90.00
_cell.angle_gamma   90.00
#
_symmetry.space_group_name_H-M   'P 1'
#
loop_
_entity.id
_entity.type
_entity.pdbx_description
1 polymer ?
#
loop_
_entity_poly.entity_id
_entity_poly.type
_entity_poly.pdbx_seq_one_letter_code
_entity_poly.pdbx_strand_id
1 'polypeptide(L)'
;MENKRRFYKLRKNKWKSYVKVFILYFIILILYAVLFESGKEYMEVRMDNVLLPQLYLAVGRTLLGLSIWLLPDKLGIKIHFICKILIYVITMIPVFIFLDVLGLL
;
A
#
# COMPACT_ATOMS: atom_id res chain seq x y z
N MET A 1 -5.90 12.37 38.22
CA MET A 1 -4.78 11.77 37.45
C MET A 1 -5.18 10.60 36.56
N GLU A 2 -6.27 9.89 36.85
CA GLU A 2 -6.75 8.73 36.07
C GLU A 2 -7.17 9.07 34.62
N ASN A 3 -7.77 10.25 34.40
CA ASN A 3 -8.23 10.66 33.07
C ASN A 3 -7.07 10.89 32.09
N LYS A 4 -5.93 11.41 32.56
CA LYS A 4 -4.71 11.52 31.73
C LYS A 4 -4.22 10.14 31.30
N ARG A 5 -4.14 9.15 32.20
CA ARG A 5 -3.68 7.78 31.85
C ARG A 5 -4.59 7.10 30.82
N ARG A 6 -5.91 7.22 30.93
CA ARG A 6 -6.84 6.68 29.92
C ARG A 6 -6.64 7.32 28.55
N PHE A 7 -6.44 8.63 28.50
CA PHE A 7 -6.18 9.36 27.26
C PHE A 7 -4.90 8.90 26.55
N TYR A 8 -3.79 8.74 27.30
CA TYR A 8 -2.53 8.20 26.74
C TYR A 8 -2.69 6.77 26.23
N LYS A 9 -3.43 5.91 26.94
CA LYS A 9 -3.69 4.51 26.52
C LYS A 9 -4.49 4.44 25.23
N LEU A 10 -5.52 5.29 25.08
CA LEU A 10 -6.33 5.40 23.87
C LEU A 10 -5.50 5.90 22.67
N ARG A 11 -4.65 6.91 22.90
CA ARG A 11 -3.74 7.44 21.88
C ARG A 11 -2.72 6.38 21.44
N LYS A 12 -2.14 5.62 22.38
CA LYS A 12 -1.18 4.54 22.08
C LYS A 12 -1.79 3.45 21.20
N ASN A 13 -3.04 3.06 21.44
CA ASN A 13 -3.75 2.08 20.61
C ASN A 13 -4.04 2.59 19.19
N LYS A 14 -4.36 3.88 19.03
CA LYS A 14 -4.54 4.50 17.70
C LYS A 14 -3.22 4.52 16.92
N TRP A 15 -2.12 4.95 17.54
CA TRP A 15 -0.79 4.94 16.91
C TRP A 15 -0.35 3.54 16.46
N LYS A 16 -0.60 2.51 17.28
CA LYS A 16 -0.32 1.11 16.91
C LYS A 16 -1.09 0.68 15.66
N SER A 17 -2.33 1.17 15.50
CA SER A 17 -3.17 0.87 14.33
C SER A 17 -2.65 1.54 13.06
N TYR A 18 -2.23 2.80 13.15
CA TYR A 18 -1.60 3.52 12.03
C TYR A 18 -0.33 2.84 11.53
N VAL A 19 0.55 2.42 12.46
CA VAL A 19 1.78 1.71 12.11
C VAL A 19 1.50 0.38 11.43
N LYS A 20 0.49 -0.37 11.89
CA LYS A 20 0.06 -1.61 11.22
C LYS A 20 -0.37 -1.38 9.78
N VAL A 21 -1.18 -0.35 9.54
CA VAL A 21 -1.64 -0.01 8.18
C VAL A 21 -0.50 0.48 7.31
N PHE A 22 0.43 1.25 7.86
CA PHE A 22 1.65 1.67 7.16
C PHE A 22 2.47 0.47 6.67
N ILE A 23 2.78 -0.48 7.56
CA ILE A 23 3.53 -1.70 7.21
C ILE A 23 2.78 -2.51 6.15
N LEU A 24 1.45 -2.62 6.30
CA LEU A 24 0.63 -3.35 5.36
C LEU A 24 0.68 -2.74 3.95
N TYR A 25 0.54 -1.41 3.86
CA TYR A 25 0.60 -0.71 2.59
C TYR A 25 1.99 -0.77 1.97
N PHE A 26 3.04 -0.79 2.79
CA PHE A 26 4.42 -0.91 2.33
C PHE A 26 4.61 -2.24 1.58
N ILE A 27 4.14 -3.33 2.17
CA ILE A 27 4.19 -4.67 1.55
C ILE A 27 3.32 -4.70 0.28
N ILE A 28 2.09 -4.18 0.33
CA ILE A 28 1.18 -4.17 -0.82
C ILE A 28 1.77 -3.40 -2.00
N LEU A 29 2.39 -2.24 -1.75
CA LEU A 29 3.00 -1.41 -2.78
C LEU A 29 4.22 -2.09 -3.42
N ILE A 30 5.06 -2.76 -2.62
CA ILE A 30 6.19 -3.54 -3.15
C ILE A 30 5.66 -4.68 -4.04
N LEU A 31 4.68 -5.45 -3.56
CA LEU A 31 4.09 -6.52 -4.35
C LEU A 31 3.46 -5.99 -5.63
N TYR A 32 2.79 -4.83 -5.57
CA TYR A 32 2.24 -4.19 -6.75
C TYR A 32 3.33 -3.84 -7.76
N ALA A 33 4.41 -3.18 -7.32
CA ALA A 33 5.50 -2.78 -8.20
C ALA A 33 6.17 -4.00 -8.85
N VAL A 34 6.55 -4.99 -8.05
CA VAL A 34 7.27 -6.18 -8.54
C VAL A 34 6.40 -7.03 -9.46
N LEU A 35 5.12 -7.24 -9.12
CA LEU A 35 4.26 -8.09 -9.94
C LEU A 35 3.76 -7.35 -11.16
N PHE A 36 3.21 -6.15 -11.00
CA PHE A 36 2.49 -5.48 -12.07
C PHE A 36 3.34 -4.54 -12.91
N GLU A 37 4.23 -3.74 -12.31
CA GLU A 37 5.08 -2.83 -13.11
C GLU A 37 6.17 -3.64 -13.84
N SER A 38 6.94 -4.46 -13.13
CA SER A 38 7.96 -5.31 -13.77
C SER A 38 7.33 -6.37 -14.68
N GLY A 39 6.16 -6.92 -14.31
CA GLY A 39 5.44 -7.86 -15.15
C GLY A 39 4.92 -7.24 -16.45
N LYS A 40 4.46 -5.99 -16.40
CA LYS A 40 4.08 -5.22 -17.59
C LYS A 40 5.28 -5.03 -18.51
N GLU A 41 6.41 -4.56 -17.99
CA GLU A 41 7.63 -4.35 -18.79
C GLU A 41 8.08 -5.66 -19.47
N TYR A 42 8.04 -6.77 -18.74
CA TYR A 42 8.34 -8.08 -19.30
C TYR A 42 7.39 -8.48 -20.44
N MET A 43 6.09 -8.23 -20.29
CA MET A 43 5.10 -8.50 -21.34
C MET A 43 5.29 -7.60 -22.55
N GLU A 44 5.63 -6.33 -22.37
CA GLU A 44 5.91 -5.39 -23.46
C GLU A 44 7.12 -5.83 -24.31
N VAL A 45 8.15 -6.42 -23.69
CA VAL A 45 9.33 -6.92 -24.40
C VAL A 45 9.06 -8.22 -25.17
N ARG A 46 8.15 -9.07 -24.68
CA ARG A 46 7.90 -10.41 -25.25
C ARG A 46 6.66 -10.55 -26.11
N MET A 47 5.70 -9.63 -26.02
CA MET A 47 4.40 -9.79 -26.66
C MET A 47 4.16 -8.62 -27.60
N ASP A 48 3.86 -8.94 -28.87
CA ASP A 48 3.55 -7.97 -29.92
C ASP A 48 2.08 -7.51 -29.81
N ASN A 49 1.66 -7.13 -28.61
CA ASN A 49 0.29 -6.70 -28.30
C ASN A 49 0.32 -5.58 -27.28
N VAL A 50 -0.10 -4.38 -27.70
CA VAL A 50 -0.10 -3.17 -26.87
C VAL A 50 -1.22 -3.18 -25.82
N LEU A 51 -2.31 -3.91 -26.07
CA LEU A 51 -3.49 -3.89 -25.21
C LEU A 51 -3.32 -4.76 -23.96
N LEU A 52 -2.62 -5.88 -24.09
CA LEU A 52 -2.52 -6.88 -23.04
C LEU A 52 -1.72 -6.40 -21.80
N PRO A 53 -0.54 -5.75 -21.94
CA PRO A 53 0.17 -5.16 -20.81
C PRO A 53 -0.62 -4.05 -20.12
N GLN A 54 -1.41 -3.27 -20.87
CA GLN A 54 -2.27 -2.22 -20.31
C GLN A 54 -3.41 -2.81 -19.48
N LEU A 55 -4.07 -3.85 -19.98
CA LEU A 55 -5.10 -4.60 -19.24
C LEU A 55 -4.52 -5.22 -17.96
N TYR A 56 -3.32 -5.80 -18.05
CA TYR A 56 -2.61 -6.37 -16.91
C TYR A 56 -2.36 -5.32 -15.82
N LEU A 57 -1.83 -4.16 -16.20
CA LEU A 57 -1.60 -3.03 -15.29
C LEU A 57 -2.92 -2.49 -14.70
N ALA A 58 -3.98 -2.41 -15.51
CA ALA A 58 -5.29 -1.96 -15.05
C ALA A 58 -5.85 -2.87 -13.94
N VAL A 59 -5.76 -4.19 -14.13
CA VAL A 59 -6.13 -5.18 -13.10
C VAL A 59 -5.31 -4.96 -11.82
N GLY A 60 -3.99 -4.75 -11.95
CA GLY A 60 -3.11 -4.45 -10.82
C GLY A 60 -3.54 -3.21 -10.04
N ARG A 61 -3.87 -2.12 -10.74
CA ARG A 61 -4.33 -0.86 -10.14
C ARG A 61 -5.66 -1.01 -9.43
N THR A 62 -6.61 -1.75 -10.01
CA THR A 62 -7.90 -2.05 -9.37
C THR A 62 -7.69 -2.88 -8.10
N LEU A 63 -6.84 -3.90 -8.15
CA LEU A 63 -6.49 -4.72 -6.99
C LEU A 63 -5.81 -3.91 -5.88
N LEU A 64 -4.89 -3.00 -6.24
CA LEU A 64 -4.22 -2.10 -5.31
C LEU A 64 -5.23 -1.18 -4.61
N GLY A 65 -6.12 -0.53 -5.37
CA GLY A 65 -7.16 0.34 -4.83
C GLY A 65 -8.10 -0.40 -3.87
N LEU A 66 -8.56 -1.58 -4.25
CA LEU A 66 -9.38 -2.46 -3.40
C LEU A 66 -8.64 -2.86 -2.12
N SER A 67 -7.34 -3.15 -2.23
CA SER A 67 -6.50 -3.54 -1.10
C SER A 67 -6.39 -2.40 -0.08
N ILE A 68 -6.09 -1.19 -0.53
CA ILE A 68 -6.01 0.00 0.33
C ILE A 68 -7.35 0.28 1.01
N TRP A 69 -8.45 0.09 0.29
CA TRP A 69 -9.79 0.34 0.84
C TRP A 69 -10.18 -0.70 1.91
N LEU A 70 -10.12 -1.98 1.56
CA LEU A 70 -10.80 -3.07 2.27
C LEU A 70 -9.91 -3.78 3.30
N LEU A 71 -8.59 -3.91 3.07
CA LEU A 71 -7.73 -4.69 3.97
C LEU A 71 -7.68 -4.15 5.39
N PRO A 72 -7.53 -2.84 5.63
CA PRO A 72 -7.52 -2.31 7.00
C PRO A 72 -8.80 -2.66 7.76
N ASP A 73 -9.95 -2.60 7.08
CA ASP A 73 -11.25 -2.87 7.69
C ASP A 73 -11.41 -4.36 8.00
N LYS A 74 -10.96 -5.25 7.09
CA LYS A 74 -10.93 -6.72 7.32
C LYS A 74 -10.03 -7.10 8.49
N LEU A 75 -8.94 -6.37 8.71
CA LEU A 75 -8.02 -6.58 9.84
C LEU A 75 -8.55 -5.99 11.16
N GLY A 76 -9.79 -5.47 11.19
CA GLY A 76 -10.40 -4.83 12.35
C GLY A 76 -9.79 -3.48 12.71
N ILE A 77 -9.00 -2.89 11.81
CA ILE A 77 -8.32 -1.62 12.02
C ILE A 77 -9.24 -0.48 11.56
N LYS A 78 -10.03 0.05 12.50
CA LYS A 78 -10.92 1.19 12.25
C LYS A 78 -10.12 2.49 12.13
N ILE A 79 -9.81 2.89 10.90
CA ILE A 79 -9.15 4.16 10.56
C ILE A 79 -10.03 4.93 9.58
N HIS A 80 -10.08 6.25 9.75
CA HIS A 80 -10.84 7.12 8.87
C HIS A 80 -10.32 7.06 7.43
N PHE A 81 -11.20 7.14 6.43
CA PHE A 81 -10.83 6.98 5.02
C PHE A 81 -9.71 7.95 4.59
N ILE A 82 -9.81 9.22 4.98
CA ILE A 82 -8.79 10.25 4.70
C ILE A 82 -7.41 9.84 5.26
N CYS A 83 -7.38 9.24 6.46
CA CYS A 83 -6.13 8.78 7.04
C CYS A 83 -5.55 7.57 6.28
N LYS A 84 -6.39 6.70 5.71
CA LYS A 84 -5.91 5.62 4.82
C LYS A 84 -5.16 6.20 3.61
N ILE A 85 -5.73 7.21 2.96
CA ILE A 85 -5.10 7.87 1.82
C ILE A 85 -3.79 8.56 2.21
N LEU A 86 -3.77 9.29 3.34
CA LEU A 86 -2.56 9.93 3.85
C LEU A 86 -1.44 8.92 4.12
N ILE A 87 -1.75 7.80 4.79
CA ILE A 87 -0.77 6.75 5.06
C ILE A 87 -0.25 6.20 3.74
N TYR A 88 -1.13 5.90 2.78
CA TYR A 88 -0.74 5.41 1.48
C TYR A 88 0.26 6.33 0.76
N VAL A 89 -0.03 7.64 0.70
CA VAL A 89 0.88 8.64 0.10
C VAL A 89 2.23 8.67 0.82
N ILE A 90 2.22 8.66 2.15
CA ILE A 90 3.46 8.65 2.95
C ILE A 90 4.25 7.35 2.71
N THR A 91 3.56 6.21 2.57
CA THR A 91 4.18 4.91 2.34
C THR A 91 4.79 4.77 0.95
N MET A 92 4.34 5.54 -0.05
CA MET A 92 4.98 5.53 -1.37
C MET A 92 6.46 5.95 -1.31
N ILE A 93 6.80 6.96 -0.52
CA ILE A 93 8.18 7.50 -0.43
C ILE A 93 9.20 6.41 -0.07
N PRO A 94 9.06 5.68 1.07
CA PRO A 94 10.01 4.63 1.41
C PRO A 94 9.94 3.43 0.46
N VAL A 95 8.82 3.17 -0.21
CA VAL A 95 8.75 2.12 -1.24
C VAL A 95 9.61 2.50 -2.44
N PHE A 96 9.52 3.73 -2.94
CA PHE A 96 10.37 4.19 -4.04
C PHE A 96 11.85 4.09 -3.68
N ILE A 97 12.24 4.57 -2.49
CA ILE A 97 13.63 4.46 -2.01
C ILE A 97 14.05 2.99 -1.93
N PHE A 98 13.18 2.11 -1.42
CA PHE A 98 13.48 0.68 -1.29
C PHE A 98 13.67 0.00 -2.65
N LEU A 99 12.80 0.29 -3.63
CA LEU A 99 12.89 -0.28 -4.97
C LEU A 99 14.11 0.24 -5.73
N ASP A 100 14.45 1.52 -5.57
CA ASP A 100 15.64 2.16 -6.15
C ASP A 100 16.93 1.51 -5.62
N VAL A 101 17.02 1.30 -4.29
CA VAL A 101 18.14 0.59 -3.67
C VAL A 101 18.27 -0.86 -4.17
N LEU A 102 17.16 -1.51 -4.53
CA LEU A 102 17.17 -2.85 -5.10
C LEU A 102 17.47 -2.87 -6.61
N GLY A 103 17.57 -1.71 -7.27
CA GLY A 103 17.75 -1.60 -8.72
C GLY A 103 16.52 -2.08 -9.51
N LEU A 104 15.33 -1.96 -8.92
CA LEU A 104 14.04 -2.35 -9.52
C LEU A 104 13.28 -1.16 -10.12
N LEU A 105 13.82 0.06 -10.00
CA LEU A 105 13.39 1.30 -10.62
C LEU A 105 14.44 1.76 -11.63
#